data_AF-A0A7C7M379-F1
#
_entry.id   AF-A0A7C7M379-F1
#
_cell.length_a   1.000
_cell.length_b   1.000
_cell.length_c   1.000
_cell.angle_alpha   90.00
_cell.angle_beta   90.00
_cell.angle_gamma   90.00
#
_symmetry.space_group_name_H-M   'P 1'
#
loop_
_entity.id
_entity.type
_entity.pdbx_description
1 polymer ?
#
loop_
_entity_poly.entity_id
_entity_poly.type
_entity_poly.pdbx_seq_one_letter_code
_entity_poly.pdbx_strand_id
1 'polypeptide(L)'
;CSIGSEIGFGRKINCPVKRLANLQAELAHDVIDVLKMDIEGEEIQSLPDILANSPLPGQLLVEFHYNYPEIPYDGFLDLVGQLRTAGYRIFHISERGYEFSFIHQRLLDVEKKATEQVVF
;
A
#
# COMPACT_ATOMS: atom_id res chain seq x y z
N CYS A 1 0.32 31.61 44.45
CA CYS A 1 -0.64 30.63 43.89
C CYS A 1 -0.60 30.76 42.38
N SER A 2 0.27 29.97 41.72
CA SER A 2 -0.08 28.73 40.99
C SER A 2 -0.73 29.06 39.65
N ILE A 3 0.07 29.41 38.64
CA ILE A 3 0.45 28.56 37.49
C ILE A 3 -0.78 28.01 36.76
N GLY A 4 -1.09 28.58 35.59
CA GLY A 4 -1.95 27.99 34.57
C GLY A 4 -1.17 27.95 33.28
N SER A 5 -0.59 26.78 32.99
CA SER A 5 0.30 26.48 31.88
C SER A 5 -0.34 26.76 30.52
N GLU A 6 0.31 27.59 29.70
CA GLU A 6 0.07 27.62 28.26
C GLU A 6 0.51 26.26 27.67
N ILE A 7 -0.46 25.44 27.28
CA ILE A 7 -0.23 24.19 26.58
C ILE A 7 0.14 24.56 25.15
N GLY A 8 1.43 24.58 24.85
CA GLY A 8 1.95 24.87 23.51
C GLY A 8 1.43 23.86 22.49
N PHE A 9 0.59 24.33 21.56
CA PHE A 9 0.18 23.58 20.38
C PHE A 9 1.44 23.14 19.61
N GLY A 10 1.53 21.86 19.27
CA GLY A 10 2.65 21.31 18.50
C GLY A 10 2.89 22.10 17.20
N ARG A 11 4.17 22.31 16.87
CA ARG A 11 4.54 22.97 15.61
C ARG A 11 4.00 22.16 14.43
N LYS A 12 3.20 22.80 13.57
CA LYS A 12 2.79 22.24 12.28
C LYS A 12 3.92 22.49 11.27
N ILE A 13 4.28 21.44 10.52
CA ILE A 13 5.18 21.54 9.38
C ILE A 13 4.38 21.28 8.11
N ASN A 14 4.66 22.05 7.06
CA ASN A 14 4.09 21.80 5.73
C ASN A 14 5.11 21.02 4.92
N CYS A 15 4.71 19.84 4.45
CA CYS A 15 5.54 19.00 3.60
C CYS A 15 4.84 18.80 2.25
N PRO A 16 5.56 18.86 1.12
CA PRO A 16 4.97 18.55 -0.18
C PRO A 16 4.63 17.06 -0.25
N VAL A 17 3.46 16.75 -0.81
CA VAL A 17 3.00 15.37 -1.08
C VAL A 17 2.96 15.15 -2.58
N LYS A 18 3.42 14.00 -3.05
CA LYS A 18 3.42 13.61 -4.47
C LYS A 18 2.73 12.26 -4.63
N ARG A 19 2.02 12.10 -5.76
CA ARG A 19 1.51 10.78 -6.17
C ARG A 19 2.67 9.85 -6.49
N LEU A 20 2.48 8.55 -6.27
CA LEU A 20 3.50 7.56 -6.62
C LEU A 20 3.84 7.60 -8.11
N ALA A 21 2.84 7.77 -8.98
CA ALA A 21 3.03 7.88 -10.43
C ALA A 21 3.99 9.02 -10.81
N ASN A 22 3.90 10.17 -10.11
CA ASN A 22 4.79 11.31 -10.36
C ASN A 22 6.22 10.98 -9.89
N LEU A 23 6.37 10.34 -8.73
CA LEU A 23 7.67 9.91 -8.22
C LEU A 23 8.34 8.90 -9.15
N GLN A 24 7.59 7.94 -9.69
CA GLN A 24 8.09 6.98 -10.67
C GLN A 24 8.60 7.65 -11.94
N ALA A 25 7.84 8.60 -12.49
CA ALA A 25 8.25 9.35 -13.67
C ALA A 25 9.50 10.21 -13.40
N GLU A 26 9.56 10.89 -12.26
CA GLU A 26 10.68 11.74 -11.85
C GLU A 26 11.98 10.94 -11.66
N LEU A 27 11.87 9.72 -11.13
CA LEU A 27 13.00 8.85 -10.82
C LEU A 27 13.28 7.81 -11.93
N ALA A 28 12.55 7.84 -13.04
CA ALA A 28 12.63 6.87 -14.14
C ALA A 28 12.45 5.39 -13.70
N HIS A 29 11.51 5.15 -12.78
CA HIS A 29 11.11 3.81 -12.33
C HIS A 29 9.88 3.30 -13.07
N ASP A 30 10.09 2.68 -14.22
CA ASP A 30 9.01 2.06 -15.02
C ASP A 30 8.42 0.80 -14.36
N VAL A 31 9.23 0.11 -13.56
CA VAL A 31 8.86 -1.12 -12.85
C VAL A 31 9.25 -1.00 -11.38
N ILE A 32 8.32 -1.37 -10.51
CA ILE A 32 8.57 -1.57 -9.08
C ILE A 32 8.33 -3.05 -8.78
N ASP A 33 9.38 -3.78 -8.40
CA ASP A 33 9.26 -5.18 -8.01
C ASP A 33 8.57 -5.35 -6.66
N VAL A 34 8.91 -4.48 -5.70
CA VAL A 34 8.37 -4.47 -4.34
C VAL A 34 8.14 -3.03 -3.89
N LEU A 35 6.94 -2.73 -3.40
CA LEU A 35 6.61 -1.49 -2.70
C LEU A 35 6.23 -1.79 -1.26
N LYS A 36 6.95 -1.21 -0.28
CA LYS A 36 6.55 -1.21 1.14
C LYS A 36 5.84 0.11 1.46
N MET A 37 4.68 0.02 2.10
CA MET A 37 3.89 1.14 2.58
C MET A 37 3.63 1.00 4.07
N ASP A 38 3.90 2.07 4.79
CA ASP A 38 3.64 2.30 6.21
C ASP A 38 3.60 3.82 6.36
N ILE A 39 2.41 4.39 6.19
CA ILE A 39 2.18 5.82 6.05
C ILE A 39 1.09 6.32 7.01
N GLU A 40 0.97 5.63 8.15
CA GLU A 40 0.22 6.10 9.32
C GLU A 40 -1.26 6.41 9.04
N GLY A 41 -1.94 5.57 8.25
CA GLY A 41 -3.38 5.63 7.99
C GLY A 41 -3.76 6.18 6.61
N GLU A 42 -2.84 6.81 5.90
CA GLU A 42 -3.07 7.31 4.55
C GLU A 42 -3.10 6.20 3.47
N GLU A 43 -2.98 4.92 3.87
CA GLU A 43 -3.09 3.79 2.94
C GLU A 43 -4.45 3.75 2.24
N ILE A 44 -5.53 4.11 2.97
CA ILE A 44 -6.90 4.11 2.45
C ILE A 44 -7.10 5.10 1.31
N GLN A 45 -6.38 6.22 1.32
CA GLN A 45 -6.43 7.24 0.26
C GLN A 45 -5.38 7.00 -0.83
N SER A 46 -4.19 6.55 -0.43
CA SER A 46 -3.04 6.43 -1.34
C SER A 46 -3.13 5.21 -2.25
N LEU A 47 -3.58 4.06 -1.74
CA LEU A 47 -3.64 2.83 -2.54
C LEU A 47 -4.63 2.91 -3.71
N PRO A 48 -5.86 3.46 -3.58
CA PRO A 48 -6.75 3.65 -4.73
C PRO A 48 -6.13 4.51 -5.83
N ASP A 49 -5.38 5.56 -5.48
CA ASP A 49 -4.65 6.38 -6.47
C ASP A 49 -3.56 5.58 -7.18
N ILE A 50 -2.80 4.78 -6.44
CA ILE A 50 -1.78 3.87 -7.00
C ILE A 50 -2.42 2.89 -7.98
N LEU A 51 -3.51 2.23 -7.58
CA LEU A 51 -4.22 1.27 -8.43
C LEU A 51 -4.77 1.88 -9.73
N ALA A 52 -5.17 3.16 -9.69
CA ALA A 52 -5.75 3.84 -10.84
C ALA A 52 -4.71 4.48 -11.77
N ASN A 53 -3.58 4.97 -11.22
CA ASN A 53 -2.71 5.92 -11.93
C ASN A 53 -1.24 5.47 -12.05
N SER A 54 -0.83 4.36 -11.43
CA SER A 54 0.56 3.90 -11.41
C SER A 54 0.71 2.51 -12.04
N PRO A 55 1.84 2.22 -12.72
CA PRO A 55 2.21 0.85 -13.05
C PRO A 55 2.23 -0.02 -11.79
N LEU A 56 1.40 -1.07 -11.78
CA LEU A 56 1.18 -1.90 -10.59
C LEU A 56 2.47 -2.59 -10.13
N PRO A 57 2.92 -2.34 -8.87
CA PRO A 57 4.06 -3.03 -8.30
C PRO A 57 3.90 -4.56 -8.34
N GLY A 58 5.01 -5.29 -8.50
CA GLY A 58 4.99 -6.75 -8.49
C GLY A 58 4.47 -7.31 -7.16
N GLN A 59 4.95 -6.72 -6.06
CA GLN A 59 4.54 -7.04 -4.69
C GLN A 59 4.22 -5.75 -3.92
N LEU A 60 3.22 -5.84 -3.05
CA LEU A 60 2.86 -4.77 -2.10
C LEU A 60 3.01 -5.32 -0.69
N LEU A 61 3.78 -4.63 0.14
CA LEU A 61 3.88 -4.89 1.58
C LEU A 61 3.24 -3.71 2.29
N VAL A 62 2.12 -3.89 2.96
CA VAL A 62 1.32 -2.79 3.50
C VAL A 62 1.08 -3.04 4.97
N GLU A 63 1.42 -2.07 5.82
CA GLU A 63 0.91 -2.02 7.19
C GLU A 63 -0.37 -1.19 7.19
N PHE A 64 -1.50 -1.81 7.54
CA PHE A 64 -2.78 -1.12 7.57
C PHE A 64 -3.11 -0.64 8.98
N HIS A 65 -3.37 0.66 9.10
CA HIS A 65 -3.79 1.31 10.34
C HIS A 65 -5.31 1.33 10.52
N TYR A 66 -6.02 0.27 10.11
CA TYR A 66 -7.49 0.19 10.20
C TYR A 66 -8.03 0.21 11.65
N ASN A 67 -7.15 0.17 12.65
CA ASN A 67 -7.46 0.35 14.06
C ASN A 67 -7.56 1.84 14.47
N TYR A 68 -7.17 2.78 13.60
CA TYR A 68 -7.34 4.20 13.87
C TYR A 68 -8.84 4.54 13.90
N PRO A 69 -9.33 5.29 14.92
CA PRO A 69 -10.75 5.60 15.05
C PRO A 69 -11.37 6.28 13.83
N GLU A 70 -10.53 7.01 13.08
CA GLU A 70 -10.89 7.79 11.90
C GLU A 70 -11.09 6.91 10.65
N ILE A 71 -10.64 5.65 10.69
CA ILE A 71 -10.63 4.72 9.55
C ILE A 71 -11.72 3.67 9.74
N PRO A 72 -12.83 3.72 8.97
CA PRO A 72 -13.85 2.71 9.03
C PRO A 72 -13.31 1.36 8.55
N TYR A 73 -13.60 0.30 9.31
CA TYR A 73 -13.20 -1.07 8.93
C TYR A 73 -13.75 -1.50 7.56
N ASP A 74 -14.96 -1.05 7.19
CA ASP A 74 -15.53 -1.30 5.87
C ASP A 74 -14.68 -0.70 4.74
N GLY A 75 -14.06 0.47 4.96
CA GLY A 75 -13.14 1.07 4.00
C GLY A 75 -11.89 0.22 3.76
N PHE A 76 -11.39 -0.43 4.81
CA PHE A 76 -10.31 -1.41 4.69
C PHE A 76 -10.75 -2.64 3.88
N LEU A 77 -11.95 -3.19 4.14
CA LEU A 77 -12.47 -4.34 3.39
C LEU A 77 -12.66 -4.02 1.90
N ASP A 78 -13.21 -2.84 1.60
CA ASP A 78 -13.38 -2.36 0.23
C ASP A 78 -12.04 -2.23 -0.49
N LEU A 79 -11.01 -1.71 0.20
CA LEU A 79 -9.67 -1.58 -0.36
C LEU A 79 -9.04 -2.94 -0.65
N VAL A 80 -9.17 -3.91 0.26
CA VAL A 80 -8.72 -5.30 0.01
C VAL A 80 -9.47 -5.90 -1.20
N GLY A 81 -10.77 -5.58 -1.35
CA GLY A 81 -11.56 -5.94 -2.52
C GLY A 81 -11.04 -5.33 -3.83
N GLN A 82 -10.64 -4.06 -3.80
CA GLN A 82 -10.02 -3.37 -4.94
C GLN A 82 -8.67 -4.00 -5.32
N LEU A 83 -7.80 -4.27 -4.33
CA LEU A 83 -6.52 -4.95 -4.56
C LEU A 83 -6.72 -6.33 -5.21
N ARG A 84 -7.70 -7.10 -4.73
CA ARG A 84 -8.05 -8.40 -5.32
C ARG A 84 -8.52 -8.26 -6.78
N THR A 85 -9.37 -7.27 -7.06
CA THR A 85 -9.88 -6.97 -8.41
C THR A 85 -8.75 -6.53 -9.34
N ALA A 86 -7.78 -5.77 -8.84
CA ALA A 86 -6.58 -5.36 -9.56
C ALA A 86 -5.58 -6.51 -9.81
N GLY A 87 -5.84 -7.73 -9.32
CA GLY A 87 -5.01 -8.90 -9.58
C GLY A 87 -4.02 -9.25 -8.47
N TYR A 88 -4.06 -8.58 -7.33
CA TYR A 88 -3.25 -8.95 -6.17
C TYR A 88 -3.84 -10.13 -5.39
N ARG A 89 -2.97 -10.94 -4.79
CA ARG A 89 -3.31 -12.03 -3.86
C ARG A 89 -2.48 -11.89 -2.60
N ILE A 90 -3.10 -12.14 -1.46
CA ILE A 90 -2.41 -12.18 -0.17
C ILE A 90 -1.61 -13.48 -0.10
N PHE A 91 -0.31 -13.39 0.18
CA PHE A 91 0.53 -14.56 0.42
C PHE A 91 1.03 -14.64 1.87
N HIS A 92 0.95 -13.55 2.62
CA HIS A 92 1.31 -13.52 4.03
C HIS A 92 0.54 -12.41 4.76
N ILE A 93 0.19 -12.68 6.01
CA ILE A 93 -0.32 -11.71 7.00
C ILE A 93 0.49 -11.98 8.27
N SER A 94 0.99 -10.93 8.91
CA SER A 94 1.71 -11.08 10.18
C SER A 94 0.82 -11.66 11.29
N GLU A 95 1.44 -12.14 12.36
CA GLU A 95 0.73 -12.60 13.56
C GLU A 95 -0.13 -11.51 14.21
N ARG A 96 0.29 -10.23 14.08
CA ARG A 96 -0.45 -9.07 14.60
C ARG A 96 -1.67 -8.73 13.76
N GLY A 97 -1.70 -9.14 12.49
CA GLY A 97 -2.79 -8.88 11.58
C GLY A 97 -2.80 -7.48 10.95
N TYR A 98 -1.72 -6.70 11.07
CA TYR A 98 -1.64 -5.35 10.47
C TYR A 98 -0.81 -5.31 9.19
N GLU A 99 0.20 -6.17 9.10
CA GLU A 99 1.15 -6.20 7.99
C GLU A 99 0.73 -7.29 6.98
N PHE A 100 0.28 -6.85 5.81
CA PHE A 100 -0.17 -7.71 4.72
C PHE A 100 0.85 -7.70 3.60
N SER A 101 1.10 -8.87 3.03
CA SER A 101 1.96 -9.04 1.86
C SER A 101 1.15 -9.57 0.70
N PHE A 102 1.17 -8.83 -0.40
CA PHE A 102 0.45 -9.11 -1.63
C PHE A 102 1.41 -9.37 -2.78
N ILE A 103 1.06 -10.31 -3.65
CA ILE A 103 1.73 -10.58 -4.91
C ILE A 103 0.75 -10.41 -6.07
N HIS A 104 1.19 -9.75 -7.14
CA HIS A 104 0.38 -9.59 -8.34
C HIS A 104 0.36 -10.88 -9.15
N GLN A 105 -0.82 -11.35 -9.56
CA GLN A 105 -1.01 -12.64 -10.26
C GLN A 105 -0.14 -12.78 -11.52
N ARG A 106 0.19 -11.67 -12.19
CA ARG A 106 1.13 -11.63 -13.32
C ARG A 106 2.48 -12.29 -13.04
N LEU A 107 2.93 -12.33 -11.78
CA LEU A 107 4.19 -12.98 -11.39
C LEU A 107 4.02 -14.48 -11.10
N LEU A 108 2.80 -14.92 -10.76
CA LEU A 108 2.46 -16.32 -10.54
C LEU A 108 2.23 -17.06 -11.88
N ASP A 109 1.72 -16.35 -12.89
CA ASP A 109 1.41 -16.93 -14.19
C ASP A 109 2.68 -17.21 -15.04
N VAL A 110 3.82 -16.62 -14.68
CA VAL A 110 5.11 -16.86 -15.34
C VAL A 110 5.59 -18.29 -15.12
N GLU A 111 5.37 -18.87 -13.93
CA GLU A 111 5.78 -20.25 -13.64
C GLU A 111 4.97 -21.29 -14.44
N LYS A 112 3.69 -21.00 -14.73
CA LYS A 112 2.83 -21.94 -15.47
C LYS A 112 3.25 -22.07 -16.94
N LYS A 113 3.60 -20.96 -17.61
CA LYS A 113 4.10 -20.99 -19.00
C LYS A 113 5.47 -21.65 -19.12
N ALA A 114 6.34 -21.50 -18.12
CA ALA A 114 7.63 -22.17 -18.11
C ALA A 114 7.48 -23.70 -17.95
N THR A 115 6.44 -24.16 -17.26
CA THR A 115 6.21 -25.60 -17.02
C THR A 115 5.51 -26.29 -18.21
N GLU A 116 4.62 -25.59 -18.92
CA GLU A 116 3.94 -26.13 -20.11
C GLU A 116 4.87 -26.28 -21.34
N GLN A 117 6.00 -25.56 -21.39
CA GLN A 117 7.00 -25.69 -22.47
C GLN A 117 8.00 -26.85 -22.29
N VAL A 118 7.95 -27.59 -21.18
CA VAL A 118 8.91 -28.70 -20.88
C VAL A 118 8.25 -30.08 -20.99
N VAL A 119 7.05 -30.17 -21.59
CA VAL A 119 6.46 -31.47 -21.94
C VAL A 119 6.98 -31.87 -23.32
N PHE A 120 8.00 -32.73 -23.35
CA PHE A 120 8.51 -33.41 -24.55
C PHE A 120 7.50 -34.41 -25.09
#